data_AF-A0AAV0ZZX8-F1
#
_entry.id   AF-A0AAV0ZZX8-F1
#
_cell.length_a   1.000
_cell.length_b   1.000
_cell.length_c   1.000
_cell.angle_alpha   90.00
_cell.angle_beta   90.00
_cell.angle_gamma   90.00
#
_symmetry.space_group_name_H-M   'P 1'
#
loop_
_entity.id
_entity.type
_entity.pdbx_description
1 polymer ?
#
loop_
_entity_poly.entity_id
_entity_poly.type
_entity_poly.pdbx_seq_one_letter_code
_entity_poly.pdbx_strand_id
1 'polypeptide(L)'
;MKNSKSTNPLTTEKVSNHVPDDLTMSIISKLPLKSLVRFRCIRKSWSLLFENPHFMNIYRTNFASNNNFSYDDDSCLTLEFTMSSHGLCATLFSLYGERFENKVKLDLPPFFQEDNECIKILGSPIDETLCLYNGFQIPEIVFWNLSTKEFKVLPPSPIESQPPHYKFIFSLMGFGYDHVRDDHKVIRNALEWTQFDFEDTQSNEFIWELYSLRNNSWRKLDVDVSLGYVTLDSQVHTNGMCHWWYKNEYCLVSFDLNSEVFFKTPLPLHVDDNVCYESMDKRLMALNGSIAFITTTAHTLHISILGEYGVKKSWIKLFIIDSLPNYFDHPIGAGSKGDIFFKTKYNEMVQFDLNTQKIEKLAIKDILYTFQILLYKKILLLI
;
A
#
# COMPACT_ATOMS: atom_id res chain seq x y z
N MET A 1 -65.37 40.85 -32.21
CA MET A 1 -65.15 40.49 -30.78
C MET A 1 -65.61 39.04 -30.63
N LYS A 2 -64.72 38.04 -30.65
CA LYS A 2 -63.89 37.51 -29.53
C LYS A 2 -64.78 37.11 -28.34
N ASN A 3 -64.83 35.87 -27.82
CA ASN A 3 -63.84 34.78 -27.81
C ASN A 3 -64.53 33.40 -27.72
N SER A 4 -64.10 32.46 -28.57
CA SER A 4 -64.22 31.01 -28.32
C SER A 4 -63.12 30.59 -27.34
N LYS A 5 -63.48 30.11 -26.15
CA LYS A 5 -62.53 29.45 -25.24
C LYS A 5 -62.31 28.02 -25.74
N SER A 6 -61.18 27.78 -26.43
CA SER A 6 -60.66 26.43 -26.61
C SER A 6 -60.03 25.98 -25.30
N THR A 7 -60.64 25.00 -24.65
CA THR A 7 -59.99 24.23 -23.59
C THR A 7 -58.98 23.30 -24.23
N ASN A 8 -57.70 23.69 -24.21
CA ASN A 8 -56.61 22.75 -24.48
C ASN A 8 -56.58 21.71 -23.35
N PRO A 9 -56.55 20.40 -23.66
CA PRO A 9 -56.21 19.42 -22.65
C PRO A 9 -54.74 19.65 -22.28
N LEU A 10 -54.49 20.04 -21.03
CA LEU A 10 -53.17 19.94 -20.42
C LEU A 10 -52.74 18.48 -20.52
N THR A 11 -51.93 18.17 -21.52
CA THR A 11 -51.13 16.95 -21.54
C THR A 11 -50.29 16.98 -20.27
N THR A 12 -50.67 16.18 -19.29
CA THR A 12 -49.77 15.77 -18.22
C THR A 12 -48.60 15.05 -18.90
N GLU A 13 -47.54 15.79 -19.22
CA GLU A 13 -46.25 15.19 -19.52
C GLU A 13 -45.93 14.28 -18.34
N LYS A 14 -46.00 12.97 -18.57
CA LYS A 14 -45.36 12.01 -17.68
C LYS A 14 -43.87 12.34 -17.76
N VAL A 15 -43.39 13.16 -16.83
CA VAL A 15 -41.96 13.32 -16.60
C VAL A 15 -41.46 11.92 -16.26
N SER A 16 -40.75 11.31 -17.20
CA SER A 16 -40.11 10.04 -16.98
C SER A 16 -39.08 10.26 -15.89
N ASN A 17 -39.33 9.71 -14.69
CA ASN A 17 -38.33 9.69 -13.60
C ASN A 17 -37.15 8.74 -13.91
N HIS A 18 -37.00 8.32 -15.17
CA HIS A 18 -35.96 7.42 -15.61
C HIS A 18 -34.70 8.23 -15.96
N VAL A 19 -33.69 8.10 -15.10
CA VAL A 19 -32.34 8.57 -15.40
C VAL A 19 -31.76 7.66 -16.49
N PRO A 20 -31.21 8.21 -17.59
CA PRO A 20 -30.57 7.40 -18.63
C PRO A 20 -29.46 6.50 -18.06
N ASP A 21 -29.35 5.28 -18.58
CA ASP A 21 -28.37 4.31 -18.10
C ASP A 21 -26.93 4.83 -18.26
N ASP A 22 -26.62 5.55 -19.34
CA ASP A 22 -25.29 6.14 -19.59
C ASP A 22 -24.91 7.18 -18.52
N LEU A 23 -25.86 8.03 -18.14
CA LEU A 23 -25.65 9.02 -17.08
C LEU A 23 -25.47 8.33 -15.73
N THR A 24 -26.25 7.27 -15.49
CA THR A 24 -26.12 6.44 -14.30
C THR A 24 -24.74 5.77 -14.21
N MET A 25 -24.24 5.19 -15.31
CA MET A 25 -22.91 4.59 -15.38
C MET A 25 -21.80 5.64 -15.16
N SER A 26 -21.95 6.84 -15.74
CA SER A 26 -21.01 7.95 -15.54
C SER A 26 -20.92 8.41 -14.07
N ILE A 27 -22.06 8.45 -13.37
CA ILE A 27 -22.09 8.81 -11.94
C ILE A 27 -21.49 7.68 -11.10
N ILE A 28 -21.96 6.45 -11.31
CA ILE A 28 -21.53 5.28 -10.53
C ILE A 28 -20.02 5.06 -10.70
N SER A 29 -19.48 5.20 -11.92
CA SER A 29 -18.04 5.01 -12.19
C SER A 29 -17.11 6.02 -11.52
N LYS A 30 -17.63 7.07 -10.86
CA LYS A 30 -16.83 8.02 -10.06
C LYS A 30 -16.82 7.68 -8.56
N LEU A 31 -17.59 6.69 -8.14
CA LEU A 31 -17.70 6.32 -6.74
C LEU A 31 -16.50 5.47 -6.29
N PRO A 32 -16.12 5.55 -5.00
CA PRO A 32 -15.13 4.66 -4.42
C PRO A 32 -15.52 3.19 -4.60
N LEU A 33 -14.53 2.31 -4.82
CA LEU A 33 -14.78 0.88 -5.05
C LEU A 33 -15.63 0.24 -3.95
N LYS A 34 -15.36 0.60 -2.69
CA LYS A 34 -16.11 0.10 -1.53
C LYS A 34 -17.61 0.34 -1.64
N SER A 35 -18.02 1.51 -2.18
CA SER A 35 -19.43 1.82 -2.44
C SER A 35 -19.99 0.97 -3.58
N LEU A 36 -19.21 0.80 -4.65
CA LEU A 36 -19.63 -0.01 -5.80
C LEU A 36 -19.85 -1.48 -5.45
N VAL A 37 -18.97 -2.06 -4.63
CA VAL A 37 -19.13 -3.45 -4.17
C VAL A 37 -20.42 -3.62 -3.37
N ARG A 38 -20.75 -2.68 -2.48
CA ARG A 38 -22.02 -2.69 -1.73
C ARG A 38 -23.24 -2.55 -2.65
N PHE A 39 -23.13 -1.76 -3.72
CA PHE A 39 -24.22 -1.54 -4.67
C PHE A 39 -24.57 -2.78 -5.50
N ARG A 40 -23.65 -3.75 -5.64
CA ARG A 40 -23.94 -5.04 -6.27
C ARG A 40 -25.08 -5.79 -5.59
N CYS A 41 -25.32 -5.54 -4.30
CA CYS A 41 -26.41 -6.17 -3.54
C CYS A 41 -27.78 -5.51 -3.77
N ILE A 42 -27.84 -4.32 -4.38
CA ILE A 42 -29.08 -3.52 -4.46
C ILE A 42 -29.93 -3.93 -5.67
N ARG A 43 -29.31 -4.17 -6.83
CA ARG A 43 -30.02 -4.53 -8.07
C ARG A 43 -29.20 -5.49 -8.93
N LYS A 44 -29.87 -6.43 -9.61
CA LYS A 44 -29.23 -7.40 -10.53
C LYS A 44 -28.42 -6.76 -11.66
N SER A 45 -28.89 -5.63 -12.20
CA SER A 45 -28.10 -4.90 -13.22
C SER A 45 -26.80 -4.35 -12.64
N TRP A 46 -26.76 -4.05 -11.34
CA TRP A 46 -25.58 -3.53 -10.66
C TRP A 46 -24.60 -4.64 -10.23
N SER A 47 -25.09 -5.87 -10.00
CA SER A 47 -24.20 -7.00 -9.68
C SER A 47 -23.23 -7.34 -10.81
N LEU A 48 -23.61 -7.00 -12.06
CA LEU A 48 -22.86 -7.24 -13.29
C LEU A 48 -22.08 -6.00 -13.78
N LEU A 49 -21.96 -4.93 -12.99
CA LEU A 49 -21.27 -3.69 -13.43
C LEU A 49 -19.85 -3.96 -13.90
N PHE A 50 -19.08 -4.75 -13.15
CA PHE A 50 -17.69 -5.07 -13.46
C PHE A 50 -17.54 -6.08 -14.61
N GLU A 51 -18.63 -6.71 -15.04
CA GLU A 51 -18.67 -7.58 -16.23
C GLU A 51 -18.98 -6.79 -17.51
N ASN A 52 -19.48 -5.54 -17.36
CA ASN A 52 -19.74 -4.65 -18.49
C ASN A 52 -18.44 -3.96 -18.95
N PRO A 53 -17.95 -4.22 -20.17
CA PRO A 53 -16.69 -3.63 -20.65
C PRO A 53 -16.73 -2.11 -20.76
N HIS A 54 -17.89 -1.53 -21.10
CA HIS A 54 -18.05 -0.08 -21.21
C HIS A 54 -17.92 0.59 -19.84
N PHE A 55 -18.61 0.04 -18.83
CA PHE A 55 -18.49 0.51 -17.46
C PHE A 55 -17.05 0.38 -16.95
N MET A 56 -16.41 -0.77 -17.18
CA MET A 56 -15.02 -1.00 -16.77
C MET A 56 -14.05 -0.01 -17.42
N ASN A 57 -14.26 0.34 -18.69
CA ASN A 57 -13.44 1.34 -19.37
C ASN A 57 -13.56 2.72 -18.69
N ILE A 58 -14.78 3.20 -18.48
CA ILE A 58 -15.02 4.49 -17.81
C ILE A 58 -14.47 4.46 -16.38
N TYR A 59 -14.71 3.38 -15.65
CA TYR A 59 -14.23 3.21 -14.28
C TYR A 59 -12.71 3.23 -14.20
N ARG A 60 -11.99 2.55 -15.11
CA ARG A 60 -10.52 2.58 -15.18
C ARG A 60 -9.99 3.99 -15.44
N THR A 61 -10.55 4.68 -16.43
CA THR A 61 -10.16 6.05 -16.76
C THR A 61 -10.37 6.97 -15.58
N ASN A 62 -11.57 6.94 -14.99
CA ASN A 62 -11.87 7.73 -13.79
C ASN A 62 -10.93 7.37 -12.66
N PHE A 63 -10.74 6.07 -12.38
CA PHE A 63 -9.90 5.60 -11.28
C PHE A 63 -8.47 6.13 -11.42
N ALA A 64 -7.82 5.97 -12.56
CA ALA A 64 -6.44 6.43 -12.75
C ALA A 64 -6.32 7.95 -12.91
N SER A 65 -7.34 8.64 -13.42
CA SER A 65 -7.39 10.12 -13.44
C SER A 65 -7.84 10.73 -12.10
N ASN A 66 -8.18 9.91 -11.11
CA ASN A 66 -8.75 10.39 -9.87
C ASN A 66 -7.69 10.98 -8.95
N ASN A 67 -7.44 12.28 -9.07
CA ASN A 67 -6.60 13.05 -8.14
C ASN A 67 -7.35 13.36 -6.82
N ASN A 68 -8.09 12.39 -6.28
CA ASN A 68 -8.87 12.55 -5.04
C ASN A 68 -7.99 12.82 -3.81
N PHE A 69 -6.68 12.68 -3.94
CA PHE A 69 -5.74 13.17 -2.96
C PHE A 69 -5.09 14.45 -3.48
N SER A 70 -5.30 15.55 -2.75
CA SER A 70 -4.66 16.84 -2.99
C SER A 70 -3.17 16.84 -2.57
N TYR A 71 -2.44 15.82 -3.01
CA TYR A 71 -0.99 15.83 -2.96
C TYR A 71 -0.53 16.72 -4.12
N ASP A 72 0.02 17.89 -3.82
CA ASP A 72 0.85 18.60 -4.81
C ASP A 72 2.08 17.69 -5.00
N ASP A 73 2.09 17.04 -6.16
CA ASP A 73 2.67 15.72 -6.37
C ASP A 73 4.07 15.76 -7.00
N ASP A 74 4.89 16.65 -6.47
CA ASP A 74 6.26 16.83 -6.96
C ASP A 74 7.25 16.47 -5.86
N SER A 75 6.90 15.61 -4.89
CA SER A 75 7.88 15.16 -3.89
C SER A 75 7.72 13.71 -3.43
N CYS A 76 8.85 13.03 -3.24
CA CYS A 76 8.89 11.70 -2.63
C CYS A 76 10.15 11.55 -1.77
N LEU A 77 10.14 10.51 -0.94
CA LEU A 77 11.30 10.06 -0.18
C LEU A 77 11.79 8.76 -0.75
N THR A 78 13.11 8.64 -0.88
CA THR A 78 13.74 7.42 -1.38
C THR A 78 14.84 6.97 -0.43
N LEU A 79 14.77 5.71 -0.03
CA LEU A 79 15.83 5.06 0.72
C LEU A 79 16.69 4.24 -0.24
N GLU A 80 17.92 4.68 -0.43
CA GLU A 80 18.89 4.09 -1.35
C GLU A 80 19.97 3.33 -0.59
N PHE A 81 20.28 2.13 -1.05
CA PHE A 81 21.36 1.33 -0.50
C PHE A 81 22.54 1.31 -1.46
N THR A 82 23.74 1.54 -0.94
CA THR A 82 24.99 1.56 -1.69
C THR A 82 26.05 0.71 -1.00
N MET A 83 26.95 0.11 -1.76
CA MET A 83 28.09 -0.61 -1.19
C MET A 83 29.23 0.38 -0.93
N SER A 84 29.70 0.40 0.32
CA SER A 84 30.88 1.14 0.75
C SER A 84 32.00 0.16 1.13
N SER A 85 33.20 0.67 1.39
CA SER A 85 34.32 -0.11 1.94
C SER A 85 33.99 -0.76 3.29
N HIS A 86 32.96 -0.30 3.98
CA HIS A 86 32.53 -0.76 5.30
C HIS A 86 31.22 -1.56 5.27
N GLY A 87 30.72 -1.92 4.08
CA GLY A 87 29.48 -2.68 3.91
C GLY A 87 28.36 -1.88 3.26
N LEU A 88 27.13 -2.39 3.37
CA LEU A 88 25.93 -1.75 2.82
C LEU A 88 25.64 -0.47 3.62
N CYS A 89 25.42 0.65 2.93
CA CYS A 89 25.09 1.93 3.53
C CYS A 89 23.76 2.44 2.97
N ALA A 90 22.84 2.80 3.88
CA ALA A 90 21.55 3.37 3.52
C ALA A 90 21.62 4.90 3.55
N THR A 91 21.08 5.56 2.52
CA THR A 91 20.97 7.01 2.46
C THR A 91 19.54 7.39 2.10
N LEU A 92 18.96 8.28 2.89
CA LEU A 92 17.64 8.83 2.63
C LEU A 92 17.75 10.10 1.78
N PHE A 93 16.96 10.18 0.72
CA PHE A 93 16.85 11.36 -0.12
C PHE A 93 15.41 11.87 -0.15
N SER A 94 15.26 13.19 -0.19
CA SER A 94 14.06 13.86 -0.65
C SER A 94 14.23 14.20 -2.12
N LEU A 95 13.30 13.72 -2.94
CA LEU A 95 13.24 14.03 -4.35
C LEU A 95 12.10 14.99 -4.61
N TYR A 96 12.30 15.96 -5.50
CA TYR A 96 11.22 16.85 -5.91
C TYR A 96 11.37 17.42 -7.33
N GLY A 97 10.28 17.96 -7.85
CA GLY A 97 10.13 18.38 -9.25
C GLY A 97 9.35 17.35 -10.07
N GLU A 98 8.82 17.78 -11.21
CA GLU A 98 7.89 17.00 -12.04
C GLU A 98 8.48 15.64 -12.47
N ARG A 99 9.82 15.57 -12.64
CA ARG A 99 10.56 14.36 -13.01
C ARG A 99 11.52 13.88 -11.92
N PHE A 100 11.34 14.36 -10.69
CA PHE A 100 12.24 14.14 -9.56
C PHE A 100 13.69 14.56 -9.85
N GLU A 101 13.86 15.64 -10.62
CA GLU A 101 15.17 16.17 -11.02
C GLU A 101 15.96 16.80 -9.87
N ASN A 102 15.28 17.22 -8.80
CA ASN A 102 15.94 17.72 -7.61
C ASN A 102 16.05 16.60 -6.58
N LYS A 103 17.28 16.35 -6.10
CA LYS A 103 17.58 15.30 -5.12
C LYS A 103 18.40 15.89 -3.98
N VAL A 104 17.87 15.82 -2.77
CA VAL A 104 18.50 16.35 -1.55
C VAL A 104 18.69 15.22 -0.56
N LYS A 105 19.93 15.02 -0.10
CA LYS A 105 20.23 14.06 0.97
C LYS A 105 19.66 14.58 2.29
N LEU A 106 19.00 13.70 3.04
CA LEU A 106 18.56 13.96 4.40
C LEU A 106 19.52 13.32 5.39
N ASP A 107 19.90 14.06 6.43
CA ASP A 107 20.70 13.52 7.51
C ASP A 107 19.83 12.63 8.39
N LEU A 108 20.16 11.33 8.42
CA LEU A 108 19.49 10.36 9.29
C LEU A 108 19.73 10.71 10.77
N PRO A 109 18.83 10.32 11.68
CA PRO A 109 19.06 10.46 13.13
C PRO A 109 20.46 9.92 13.52
N PRO A 110 21.18 10.55 14.47
CA PRO A 110 22.55 10.17 14.85
C PRO A 110 22.71 8.68 15.16
N PHE A 111 21.65 8.10 15.73
CA PHE A 111 21.51 6.67 16.02
C PHE A 111 21.81 5.74 14.84
N PHE A 112 21.53 6.19 13.62
CA PHE A 112 21.72 5.44 12.38
C PHE A 112 22.99 5.80 11.62
N GLN A 113 23.80 6.73 12.14
CA GLN A 113 25.00 7.22 11.44
C GLN A 113 26.24 6.37 11.72
N GLU A 114 26.30 5.69 12.88
CA GLU A 114 27.47 4.94 13.34
C GLU A 114 27.51 3.48 12.82
N ASP A 115 26.36 2.80 12.79
CA ASP A 115 26.22 1.42 12.30
C ASP A 115 25.20 1.36 11.15
N ASN A 116 25.70 1.55 9.92
CA ASN A 116 24.91 1.69 8.69
C ASN A 116 24.29 0.37 8.16
N GLU A 117 24.17 -0.68 8.96
CA GLU A 117 23.60 -1.92 8.46
C GLU A 117 22.07 -1.80 8.33
N CYS A 118 21.51 -2.07 7.15
CA CYS A 118 20.10 -2.41 6.89
C CYS A 118 18.96 -1.55 7.52
N ILE A 119 19.08 -0.21 7.54
CA ILE A 119 17.94 0.68 7.85
C ILE A 119 16.79 0.44 6.88
N LYS A 120 15.55 0.43 7.35
CA LYS A 120 14.34 0.34 6.53
C LYS A 120 13.28 1.31 7.03
N ILE A 121 12.37 1.67 6.13
CA ILE A 121 11.19 2.45 6.49
C ILE A 121 9.99 1.51 6.59
N LEU A 122 9.24 1.63 7.68
CA LEU A 122 8.01 0.90 7.91
C LEU A 122 6.83 1.76 7.45
N GLY A 123 6.27 1.42 6.28
CA GLY A 123 5.10 2.09 5.74
C GLY A 123 5.37 3.50 5.22
N SER A 124 4.28 4.25 5.01
CA SER A 124 4.31 5.64 4.56
C SER A 124 4.44 6.62 5.73
N PRO A 125 5.02 7.80 5.52
CA PRO A 125 5.03 8.87 6.53
C PRO A 125 3.61 9.25 6.94
N ILE A 126 3.39 9.49 8.24
CA ILE A 126 2.10 9.94 8.79
C ILE A 126 2.37 11.20 9.59
N ASP A 127 1.67 12.28 9.26
CA ASP A 127 1.89 13.60 9.87
C ASP A 127 3.38 13.96 9.96
N GLU A 128 4.10 13.73 8.85
CA GLU A 128 5.55 13.93 8.68
C GLU A 128 6.46 13.06 9.56
N THR A 129 5.88 12.10 10.27
CA THR A 129 6.59 11.14 11.09
C THR A 129 6.86 9.87 10.29
N LEU A 130 8.15 9.54 10.15
CA LEU A 130 8.64 8.27 9.64
C LEU A 130 8.81 7.27 10.77
N CYS A 131 8.51 6.00 10.49
CA CYS A 131 8.92 4.88 11.32
C CYS A 131 10.12 4.19 10.67
N LEU A 132 11.32 4.45 11.20
CA LEU A 132 12.56 3.82 10.78
C LEU A 132 12.85 2.62 11.69
N TYR A 133 13.51 1.61 11.15
CA TYR A 133 14.05 0.54 11.97
C TYR A 133 15.34 -0.04 11.41
N ASN A 134 16.16 -0.57 12.31
CA ASN A 134 17.37 -1.32 11.98
C ASN A 134 17.40 -2.62 12.82
N GLY A 135 17.97 -3.70 12.28
CA GLY A 135 18.20 -4.94 12.99
C GLY A 135 17.45 -6.14 12.39
N PHE A 136 18.10 -7.31 12.41
CA PHE A 136 17.53 -8.56 11.90
C PHE A 136 16.79 -9.38 12.98
N GLN A 137 17.29 -9.37 14.21
CA GLN A 137 16.70 -10.14 15.32
C GLN A 137 15.77 -9.27 16.15
N ILE A 138 16.33 -8.24 16.81
CA ILE A 138 15.59 -7.28 17.62
C ILE A 138 15.66 -5.93 16.89
N PRO A 139 14.59 -5.50 16.21
CA PRO A 139 14.61 -4.26 15.48
C PRO A 139 14.57 -3.08 16.45
N GLU A 140 15.55 -2.21 16.36
CA GLU A 140 15.54 -0.90 17.01
C GLU A 140 14.66 0.01 16.17
N ILE A 141 13.55 0.47 16.73
CA ILE A 141 12.54 1.24 16.01
C ILE A 141 12.60 2.69 16.47
N VAL A 142 12.58 3.59 15.51
CA VAL A 142 12.68 5.03 15.72
C VAL A 142 11.55 5.74 14.98
N PHE A 143 10.80 6.55 15.71
CA PHE A 143 9.95 7.56 15.09
C PHE A 143 10.77 8.79 14.83
N TRP A 144 10.72 9.33 13.62
CA TRP A 144 11.45 10.52 13.23
C TRP A 144 10.54 11.50 12.50
N ASN A 145 10.34 12.67 13.09
CA ASN A 145 9.59 13.74 12.46
C ASN A 145 10.52 14.53 11.52
N LEU A 146 10.18 14.57 10.24
CA LEU A 146 11.01 15.18 9.20
C LEU A 146 11.10 16.71 9.31
N SER A 147 10.07 17.36 9.87
CA SER A 147 9.99 18.81 9.97
C SER A 147 10.65 19.36 11.22
N THR A 148 10.39 18.75 12.38
CA THR A 148 11.01 19.16 13.64
C THR A 148 12.41 18.58 13.80
N LYS A 149 12.75 17.55 13.02
CA LYS A 149 13.95 16.71 13.15
C LYS A 149 14.04 15.97 14.48
N GLU A 150 13.00 16.00 15.29
CA GLU A 150 12.93 15.26 16.54
C GLU A 150 12.74 13.78 16.26
N PHE A 151 13.40 12.94 17.06
CA PHE A 151 13.26 11.50 16.97
C PHE A 151 13.01 10.88 18.35
N LYS A 152 12.33 9.74 18.35
CA LYS A 152 12.04 8.95 19.53
C LYS A 152 12.34 7.50 19.26
N VAL A 153 13.26 6.95 20.04
CA VAL A 153 13.54 5.51 20.08
C VAL A 153 12.42 4.84 20.88
N LEU A 154 11.86 3.76 20.34
CA LEU A 154 10.84 2.98 21.04
C LEU A 154 11.50 2.17 22.17
N PRO A 155 10.86 2.08 23.35
CA PRO A 155 11.37 1.25 24.44
C PRO A 155 11.30 -0.23 24.08
N PRO A 156 12.14 -1.09 24.69
CA PRO A 156 12.07 -2.53 24.50
C PRO A 156 10.73 -3.09 25.01
N SER A 157 10.23 -4.14 24.37
CA SER A 157 9.10 -4.91 24.89
C SER A 157 9.49 -5.74 26.12
N PRO A 158 8.53 -6.02 27.02
CA PRO A 158 8.70 -7.05 28.06
C PRO A 158 9.20 -8.41 27.56
N ILE A 159 8.91 -8.79 26.30
CA ILE A 159 9.36 -10.06 25.71
C ILE A 159 10.86 -10.01 25.37
N GLU A 160 11.38 -8.83 25.01
CA GLU A 160 12.82 -8.65 24.73
C GLU A 160 13.68 -8.77 26.00
N SER A 161 13.07 -8.60 27.18
CA SER A 161 13.73 -8.69 28.49
C SER A 161 13.72 -10.12 29.07
N GLN A 162 13.28 -11.12 28.31
CA GLN A 162 13.24 -12.53 28.73
C GLN A 162 14.66 -13.10 28.91
N PRO A 163 14.86 -14.14 29.74
CA PRO A 163 16.16 -14.74 29.98
C PRO A 163 16.83 -15.28 28.70
N PRO A 164 18.17 -15.39 28.66
CA PRO A 164 18.96 -15.63 27.45
C PRO A 164 18.70 -16.96 26.70
N HIS A 165 17.90 -17.87 27.25
CA HIS A 165 17.50 -19.12 26.60
C HIS A 165 16.30 -18.96 25.64
N TYR A 166 15.56 -17.86 25.73
CA TYR A 166 14.52 -17.51 24.78
C TYR A 166 15.06 -16.49 23.78
N LYS A 167 15.20 -16.89 22.51
CA LYS A 167 15.53 -15.95 21.42
C LYS A 167 14.28 -15.70 20.60
N PHE A 168 14.04 -14.43 20.28
CA PHE A 168 12.92 -14.04 19.44
C PHE A 168 13.41 -13.45 18.13
N ILE A 169 12.70 -13.77 17.04
CA ILE A 169 12.81 -13.06 15.77
C ILE A 169 11.56 -12.21 15.62
N PHE A 170 11.75 -10.90 15.47
CA PHE A 170 10.63 -9.98 15.32
C PHE A 170 10.41 -9.64 13.85
N SER A 171 9.14 -9.63 13.42
CA SER A 171 8.76 -9.09 12.11
C SER A 171 7.84 -7.88 12.33
N LEU A 172 8.25 -6.73 11.80
CA LEU A 172 7.41 -5.54 11.78
C LEU A 172 6.34 -5.70 10.71
N MET A 173 5.08 -5.49 11.09
CA MET A 173 3.91 -5.72 10.24
C MET A 173 3.32 -4.41 9.75
N GLY A 174 3.43 -3.35 10.56
CA GLY A 174 3.03 -2.03 10.11
C GLY A 174 3.13 -0.91 11.14
N PHE A 175 3.09 0.32 10.62
CA PHE A 175 3.07 1.59 11.34
C PHE A 175 1.87 2.40 10.88
N GLY A 176 1.06 2.88 11.82
CA GLY A 176 -0.12 3.68 11.46
C GLY A 176 -0.60 4.59 12.58
N TYR A 177 -1.67 5.33 12.28
CA TYR A 177 -2.26 6.30 13.19
C TYR A 177 -3.72 5.95 13.48
N ASP A 178 -4.01 5.82 14.78
CA ASP A 178 -5.36 5.65 15.30
C ASP A 178 -5.96 7.04 15.54
N HIS A 179 -6.73 7.52 14.57
CA HIS A 179 -7.36 8.83 14.62
C HIS A 179 -8.47 8.95 15.68
N VAL A 180 -8.97 7.83 16.19
CA VAL A 180 -9.99 7.84 17.26
C VAL A 180 -9.32 8.13 18.61
N ARG A 181 -8.11 7.61 18.81
CA ARG A 181 -7.35 7.75 20.07
C ARG A 181 -6.22 8.75 20.02
N ASP A 182 -5.98 9.37 18.85
CA ASP A 182 -4.86 10.26 18.55
C ASP A 182 -3.52 9.60 18.93
N ASP A 183 -3.26 8.43 18.33
CA ASP A 183 -2.16 7.58 18.73
C ASP A 183 -1.43 6.94 17.55
N HIS A 184 -0.12 7.14 17.50
CA HIS A 184 0.75 6.43 16.58
C HIS A 184 1.05 5.04 17.13
N LYS A 185 0.84 4.03 16.29
CA LYS A 185 0.92 2.62 16.67
C LYS A 185 1.83 1.85 15.74
N VAL A 186 2.52 0.87 16.30
CA VAL A 186 3.32 -0.10 15.55
C VAL A 186 2.84 -1.49 15.91
N ILE A 187 2.52 -2.29 14.91
CA ILE A 187 2.19 -3.70 15.06
C ILE A 187 3.38 -4.54 14.57
N ARG A 188 3.74 -5.53 15.39
CA ARG A 188 4.75 -6.53 15.04
C ARG A 188 4.34 -7.90 15.57
N ASN A 189 4.98 -8.93 15.04
CA ASN A 189 4.94 -10.25 15.64
C ASN A 189 6.33 -10.66 16.12
N ALA A 190 6.37 -11.57 17.07
CA ALA A 190 7.56 -12.20 17.59
C ALA A 190 7.41 -13.71 17.46
N LEU A 191 8.43 -14.34 16.89
CA LEU A 191 8.53 -15.78 16.80
C LEU A 191 9.58 -16.25 17.80
N GLU A 192 9.18 -17.10 18.73
CA GLU A 192 10.13 -17.79 19.60
C GLU A 192 10.94 -18.79 18.79
N TRP A 193 12.27 -18.73 18.95
CA TRP A 193 13.22 -19.63 18.32
C TRP A 193 14.06 -20.30 19.41
N THR A 194 13.87 -21.60 19.59
CA THR A 194 14.75 -22.42 20.43
C THR A 194 15.90 -22.98 19.57
N GLN A 195 17.09 -23.14 20.14
CA GLN A 195 18.26 -23.69 19.43
C GLN A 195 18.12 -25.18 19.03
N PHE A 196 17.02 -25.85 19.41
CA PHE A 196 16.89 -27.31 19.31
C PHE A 196 15.84 -27.81 18.30
N ASP A 197 15.01 -26.95 17.71
CA ASP A 197 13.90 -27.38 16.85
C ASP A 197 14.25 -27.29 15.36
N PHE A 198 15.05 -28.23 14.87
CA PHE A 198 15.18 -28.50 13.43
C PHE A 198 14.20 -29.59 12.94
N GLU A 199 13.50 -30.28 13.83
CA GLU A 199 12.69 -31.46 13.48
C GLU A 199 11.17 -31.36 13.78
N ASP A 200 10.70 -30.41 14.60
CA ASP A 200 9.25 -30.24 14.85
C ASP A 200 8.75 -28.88 14.33
N THR A 201 8.06 -28.92 13.18
CA THR A 201 7.38 -27.77 12.56
C THR A 201 5.93 -27.63 13.02
N GLN A 202 5.59 -28.15 14.21
CA GLN A 202 4.25 -28.00 14.78
C GLN A 202 4.14 -26.73 15.62
N SER A 203 3.46 -25.75 15.02
CA SER A 203 2.85 -24.58 15.66
C SER A 203 3.78 -23.75 16.57
N ASN A 204 4.76 -23.06 15.99
CA ASN A 204 5.29 -21.91 16.71
C ASN A 204 4.19 -20.84 16.76
N GLU A 205 3.65 -20.60 17.96
CA GLU A 205 2.71 -19.53 18.20
C GLU A 205 3.41 -18.18 18.02
N PHE A 206 2.84 -17.32 17.19
CA PHE A 206 3.32 -15.95 17.02
C PHE A 206 2.77 -15.10 18.13
N ILE A 207 3.66 -14.41 18.85
CA ILE A 207 3.24 -13.41 19.83
C ILE A 207 3.06 -12.09 19.10
N TRP A 208 1.84 -11.58 19.08
CA TRP A 208 1.52 -10.29 18.47
C TRP A 208 1.67 -9.17 19.49
N GLU A 209 2.31 -8.09 19.10
CA GLU A 209 2.49 -6.91 19.95
C GLU A 209 2.07 -5.64 19.24
N LEU A 210 1.45 -4.75 20.01
CA LEU A 210 1.09 -3.41 19.59
C LEU A 210 1.79 -2.40 20.50
N TYR A 211 2.59 -1.54 19.90
CA TYR A 211 3.10 -0.34 20.55
C TYR A 211 2.09 0.78 20.43
N SER A 212 1.95 1.55 21.51
CA SER A 212 1.21 2.82 21.55
C SER A 212 2.18 3.93 21.91
N LEU A 213 2.26 4.97 21.07
CA LEU A 213 3.09 6.14 21.33
C LEU A 213 2.59 6.90 22.55
N ARG A 214 1.26 7.05 22.65
CA ARG A 214 0.58 7.75 23.73
C ARG A 214 0.89 7.14 25.09
N ASN A 215 0.87 5.81 25.19
CA ASN A 215 1.19 5.11 26.43
C ASN A 215 2.69 4.83 26.59
N ASN A 216 3.46 5.03 25.52
CA ASN A 216 4.87 4.69 25.42
C ASN A 216 5.18 3.26 25.86
N SER A 217 4.35 2.31 25.44
CA SER A 217 4.43 0.93 25.92
C SER A 217 4.00 -0.07 24.86
N TRP A 218 4.64 -1.23 24.86
CA TRP A 218 4.17 -2.41 24.15
C TRP A 218 3.13 -3.15 24.99
N ARG A 219 2.15 -3.75 24.30
CA ARG A 219 1.25 -4.73 24.89
C ARG A 219 1.05 -5.90 23.93
N LYS A 220 0.81 -7.08 24.51
CA LYS A 220 0.41 -8.25 23.73
C LYS A 220 -1.00 -8.08 23.17
N LEU A 221 -1.21 -8.59 21.96
CA LEU A 221 -2.52 -8.77 21.36
C LEU A 221 -2.95 -10.22 21.57
N ASP A 222 -4.15 -10.40 22.12
CA ASP A 222 -4.76 -11.72 22.26
C ASP A 222 -5.50 -12.06 20.96
N VAL A 223 -4.75 -12.59 19.99
CA VAL A 223 -5.25 -12.90 18.65
C VAL A 223 -4.71 -14.22 18.15
N ASP A 224 -5.63 -15.07 17.68
CA ASP A 224 -5.31 -16.33 17.02
C ASP A 224 -5.10 -16.07 15.52
N VAL A 225 -3.94 -15.49 15.19
CA VAL A 225 -3.50 -15.36 13.80
C VAL A 225 -2.15 -16.05 13.65
N SER A 226 -2.21 -17.33 13.31
CA SER A 226 -1.07 -18.13 12.88
C SER A 226 -0.60 -17.65 11.51
N LEU A 227 0.49 -16.88 11.47
CA LEU A 227 1.11 -16.38 10.25
C LEU A 227 2.60 -16.67 10.29
N GLY A 228 3.10 -17.48 9.36
CA GLY A 228 4.53 -17.64 9.11
C GLY A 228 5.21 -16.34 8.67
N TYR A 229 6.52 -16.42 8.41
CA TYR A 229 7.35 -15.29 8.03
C TYR A 229 6.75 -14.45 6.89
N VAL A 230 6.65 -13.13 7.13
CA VAL A 230 6.21 -12.15 6.13
C VAL A 230 7.46 -11.55 5.48
N THR A 231 7.49 -11.50 4.15
CA THR A 231 8.58 -10.81 3.43
C THR A 231 8.39 -9.29 3.50
N LEU A 232 9.51 -8.57 3.57
CA LEU A 232 9.56 -7.13 3.88
C LEU A 232 8.92 -6.22 2.81
N ASP A 233 8.73 -6.70 1.59
CA ASP A 233 8.15 -5.95 0.46
C ASP A 233 6.64 -6.17 0.29
N SER A 234 6.01 -6.71 1.34
CA SER A 234 4.62 -7.16 1.30
C SER A 234 3.68 -6.24 2.06
N GLN A 235 4.10 -5.05 2.48
CA GLN A 235 3.37 -4.23 3.45
C GLN A 235 2.86 -2.91 2.85
N VAL A 236 1.62 -2.57 3.15
CA VAL A 236 0.97 -1.33 2.70
C VAL A 236 0.16 -0.75 3.84
N HIS A 237 0.13 0.58 3.91
CA HIS A 237 -0.60 1.31 4.92
C HIS A 237 -1.64 2.19 4.23
N THR A 238 -2.88 2.10 4.69
CA THR A 238 -3.95 2.99 4.21
C THR A 238 -4.87 3.37 5.36
N ASN A 239 -5.04 4.67 5.59
CA ASN A 239 -6.13 5.22 6.41
C ASN A 239 -6.38 4.48 7.75
N GLY A 240 -5.35 4.36 8.60
CA GLY A 240 -5.45 3.69 9.92
C GLY A 240 -5.42 2.16 9.86
N MET A 241 -5.15 1.56 8.69
CA MET A 241 -5.03 0.13 8.50
C MET A 241 -3.62 -0.25 8.04
N CYS A 242 -3.10 -1.36 8.58
CA CYS A 242 -1.90 -2.02 8.11
C CYS A 242 -2.29 -3.25 7.29
N HIS A 243 -1.62 -3.47 6.17
CA HIS A 243 -1.91 -4.57 5.26
C HIS A 243 -0.65 -5.31 4.90
N TRP A 244 -0.70 -6.64 4.91
CA TRP A 244 0.37 -7.47 4.37
C TRP A 244 -0.18 -8.73 3.74
N TRP A 245 0.49 -9.28 2.74
CA TRP A 245 0.10 -10.59 2.21
C TRP A 245 0.96 -11.70 2.80
N TYR A 246 0.31 -12.84 2.99
CA TYR A 246 0.90 -14.03 3.56
C TYR A 246 1.02 -15.10 2.47
N LYS A 247 2.26 -15.54 2.21
CA LYS A 247 2.58 -16.44 1.10
C LYS A 247 1.99 -17.83 1.26
N ASN A 248 1.99 -18.40 2.46
CA ASN A 248 1.58 -19.79 2.66
C ASN A 248 0.07 -19.99 2.48
N GLU A 249 -0.76 -19.04 2.94
CA GLU A 249 -2.22 -19.08 2.74
C GLU A 249 -2.69 -18.33 1.48
N TYR A 250 -1.77 -17.65 0.78
CA TYR A 250 -2.09 -16.74 -0.33
C TYR A 250 -3.25 -15.79 0.01
N CYS A 251 -3.15 -15.11 1.15
CA CYS A 251 -4.16 -14.20 1.66
C CYS A 251 -3.55 -12.83 1.99
N LEU A 252 -4.36 -11.79 1.85
CA LEU A 252 -4.11 -10.46 2.39
C LEU A 252 -4.62 -10.43 3.83
N VAL A 253 -3.75 -10.09 4.77
CA VAL A 253 -4.11 -9.76 6.14
C VAL A 253 -4.20 -8.25 6.27
N SER A 254 -5.34 -7.77 6.76
CA SER A 254 -5.57 -6.37 7.07
C SER A 254 -5.82 -6.22 8.56
N PHE A 255 -5.11 -5.32 9.22
CA PHE A 255 -5.29 -4.99 10.63
C PHE A 255 -5.76 -3.56 10.79
N ASP A 256 -6.88 -3.38 11.47
CA ASP A 256 -7.43 -2.07 11.81
C ASP A 256 -6.82 -1.57 13.12
N LEU A 257 -6.09 -0.46 13.10
CA LEU A 257 -5.44 0.07 14.30
C LEU A 257 -6.43 0.67 15.31
N ASN A 258 -7.64 1.02 14.87
CA ASN A 258 -8.67 1.61 15.73
C ASN A 258 -9.48 0.53 16.43
N SER A 259 -10.01 -0.43 15.64
CA SER A 259 -10.83 -1.52 16.17
C SER A 259 -10.01 -2.71 16.64
N GLU A 260 -8.74 -2.78 16.23
CA GLU A 260 -7.78 -3.85 16.57
C GLU A 260 -8.25 -5.22 16.06
N VAL A 261 -8.94 -5.22 14.92
CA VAL A 261 -9.50 -6.41 14.27
C VAL A 261 -8.67 -6.79 13.04
N PHE A 262 -8.43 -8.09 12.90
CA PHE A 262 -7.80 -8.69 11.72
C PHE A 262 -8.84 -9.16 10.71
N PHE A 263 -8.54 -8.97 9.43
CA PHE A 263 -9.29 -9.51 8.31
C PHE A 263 -8.37 -10.33 7.42
N LYS A 264 -8.68 -11.62 7.23
CA LYS A 264 -8.03 -12.45 6.21
C LYS A 264 -8.84 -12.45 4.93
N THR A 265 -8.26 -11.93 3.85
CA THR A 265 -8.89 -11.85 2.53
C THR A 265 -8.12 -12.73 1.55
N PRO A 266 -8.67 -13.83 1.02
CA PRO A 266 -7.98 -14.63 0.02
C PRO A 266 -7.58 -13.79 -1.21
N LEU A 267 -6.36 -13.94 -1.71
CA LEU A 267 -5.87 -13.18 -2.86
C LEU A 267 -6.60 -13.57 -4.16
N PRO A 268 -6.65 -12.68 -5.16
CA PRO A 268 -7.31 -12.91 -6.44
C PRO A 268 -6.42 -13.71 -7.40
N LEU A 269 -5.79 -14.78 -6.91
CA LEU A 269 -5.04 -15.70 -7.76
C LEU A 269 -6.03 -16.60 -8.50
N HIS A 270 -5.92 -16.63 -9.84
CA HIS A 270 -6.53 -17.69 -10.63
C HIS A 270 -5.67 -18.96 -10.46
N VAL A 271 -6.30 -20.13 -10.53
CA VAL A 271 -5.61 -21.43 -10.47
C VAL A 271 -5.50 -22.04 -11.88
N ASP A 272 -6.04 -21.38 -12.91
CA ASP A 272 -6.09 -21.93 -14.26
C ASP A 272 -4.72 -21.87 -14.95
N ASP A 273 -4.18 -23.08 -15.15
CA ASP A 273 -3.27 -23.65 -16.14
C ASP A 273 -2.15 -22.80 -16.79
N ASN A 274 -0.94 -23.36 -16.68
CA ASN A 274 0.27 -23.14 -17.51
C ASN A 274 1.20 -21.96 -17.22
N VAL A 275 1.01 -21.17 -16.16
CA VAL A 275 2.04 -20.20 -15.73
C VAL A 275 2.55 -20.58 -14.35
N CYS A 276 3.86 -20.81 -14.23
CA CYS A 276 4.52 -21.04 -12.95
C CYS A 276 4.31 -19.81 -12.04
N TYR A 277 3.30 -19.85 -11.18
CA TYR A 277 2.96 -18.79 -10.23
C TYR A 277 4.15 -18.41 -9.32
N GLU A 278 5.12 -19.30 -9.17
CA GLU A 278 6.34 -19.07 -8.41
C GLU A 278 7.28 -18.01 -9.04
N SER A 279 7.25 -17.82 -10.37
CA SER A 279 8.15 -16.89 -11.06
C SER A 279 7.59 -15.48 -11.25
N MET A 280 6.37 -15.19 -10.77
CA MET A 280 5.77 -13.86 -10.85
C MET A 280 6.16 -12.99 -9.65
N ASP A 281 6.59 -11.76 -9.92
CA ASP A 281 6.73 -10.74 -8.87
C ASP A 281 5.34 -10.33 -8.38
N LYS A 282 5.19 -10.20 -7.06
CA LYS A 282 3.92 -9.93 -6.38
C LYS A 282 4.11 -8.79 -5.40
N ARG A 283 3.36 -7.72 -5.58
CA ARG A 283 3.46 -6.54 -4.72
C ARG A 283 2.10 -6.08 -4.25
N LEU A 284 2.09 -5.56 -3.03
CA LEU A 284 0.98 -4.77 -2.52
C LEU A 284 1.36 -3.29 -2.62
N MET A 285 0.44 -2.47 -3.08
CA MET A 285 0.59 -1.01 -3.11
C MET A 285 -0.72 -0.32 -2.74
N ALA A 286 -0.64 0.89 -2.21
CA ALA A 286 -1.77 1.79 -2.15
C ALA A 286 -1.87 2.51 -3.51
N LEU A 287 -2.98 2.30 -4.23
CA LEU A 287 -3.23 2.92 -5.52
C LEU A 287 -4.56 3.68 -5.46
N ASN A 288 -4.50 5.01 -5.57
CA ASN A 288 -5.65 5.92 -5.46
C ASN A 288 -6.57 5.59 -4.28
N GLY A 289 -5.96 5.36 -3.11
CA GLY A 289 -6.66 5.07 -1.85
C GLY A 289 -7.22 3.65 -1.74
N SER A 290 -7.01 2.80 -2.73
CA SER A 290 -7.40 1.38 -2.72
C SER A 290 -6.18 0.49 -2.52
N ILE A 291 -6.36 -0.65 -1.87
CA ILE A 291 -5.32 -1.69 -1.80
C ILE A 291 -5.26 -2.39 -3.15
N ALA A 292 -4.10 -2.30 -3.80
CA ALA A 292 -3.81 -2.95 -5.06
C ALA A 292 -2.87 -4.14 -4.85
N PHE A 293 -3.25 -5.28 -5.42
CA PHE A 293 -2.40 -6.45 -5.59
C PHE A 293 -1.93 -6.49 -7.05
N ILE A 294 -0.62 -6.36 -7.22
CA ILE A 294 0.04 -6.27 -8.52
C ILE A 294 0.81 -7.56 -8.76
N THR A 295 0.57 -8.19 -9.90
CA THR A 295 1.33 -9.35 -10.36
C THR A 295 2.01 -9.02 -11.67
N THR A 296 3.33 -9.18 -11.71
CA THR A 296 4.15 -8.85 -12.87
C THR A 296 4.86 -10.10 -13.39
N THR A 297 4.81 -10.29 -14.70
CA THR A 297 5.64 -11.26 -15.43
C THR A 297 6.63 -10.51 -16.32
N ALA A 298 7.43 -11.22 -17.13
CA ALA A 298 8.36 -10.59 -18.06
C ALA A 298 7.69 -9.61 -19.06
N HIS A 299 6.39 -9.80 -19.35
CA HIS A 299 5.67 -9.02 -20.37
C HIS A 299 4.29 -8.54 -19.92
N THR A 300 3.80 -8.99 -18.77
CA THR A 300 2.43 -8.69 -18.33
C THR A 300 2.39 -8.02 -16.96
N LEU A 301 1.46 -7.09 -16.80
CA LEU A 301 1.10 -6.44 -15.53
C LEU A 301 -0.39 -6.64 -15.29
N HIS A 302 -0.74 -7.31 -14.19
CA HIS A 302 -2.12 -7.35 -13.73
C HIS A 302 -2.24 -6.58 -12.42
N ILE A 303 -3.25 -5.72 -12.34
CA ILE A 303 -3.55 -4.92 -11.15
C ILE A 303 -4.97 -5.26 -10.71
N SER A 304 -5.11 -5.80 -9.51
CA SER A 304 -6.41 -6.03 -8.88
C SER A 304 -6.55 -5.16 -7.64
N ILE A 305 -7.69 -4.52 -7.46
CA ILE A 305 -7.96 -3.67 -6.29
C ILE A 305 -9.03 -4.30 -5.39
N LEU A 306 -8.87 -4.12 -4.07
CA LEU A 306 -9.74 -4.70 -3.07
C LEU A 306 -10.92 -3.77 -2.74
N GLY A 307 -12.15 -4.26 -2.84
CA GLY A 307 -13.34 -3.51 -2.45
C GLY A 307 -13.79 -3.71 -1.01
N GLU A 308 -13.65 -4.92 -0.45
CA GLU A 308 -14.13 -5.25 0.89
C GLU A 308 -13.22 -6.28 1.59
N TYR A 309 -12.76 -5.92 2.79
CA TYR A 309 -11.92 -6.80 3.61
C TYR A 309 -12.66 -8.08 4.00
N GLY A 310 -11.95 -9.21 3.98
CA GLY A 310 -12.50 -10.54 4.29
C GLY A 310 -13.27 -11.19 3.13
N VAL A 311 -13.53 -10.48 2.04
CA VAL A 311 -14.41 -10.97 0.96
C VAL A 311 -13.62 -11.20 -0.33
N LYS A 312 -13.29 -12.46 -0.66
CA LYS A 312 -12.56 -12.82 -1.90
C LYS A 312 -13.23 -12.27 -3.18
N LYS A 313 -14.56 -12.31 -3.27
CA LYS A 313 -15.32 -11.85 -4.44
C LYS A 313 -15.33 -10.31 -4.63
N SER A 314 -14.74 -9.58 -3.69
CA SER A 314 -14.64 -8.12 -3.74
C SER A 314 -13.39 -7.63 -4.47
N TRP A 315 -12.43 -8.51 -4.77
CA TRP A 315 -11.31 -8.18 -5.64
C TRP A 315 -11.80 -7.91 -7.06
N ILE A 316 -11.45 -6.74 -7.59
CA ILE A 316 -11.76 -6.35 -8.96
C ILE A 316 -10.46 -6.26 -9.76
N LYS A 317 -10.34 -7.06 -10.82
CA LYS A 317 -9.22 -6.99 -11.76
C LYS A 317 -9.37 -5.72 -12.60
N LEU A 318 -8.58 -4.70 -12.27
CA LEU A 318 -8.72 -3.37 -12.84
C LEU A 318 -7.91 -3.19 -14.11
N PHE A 319 -6.63 -3.53 -14.11
CA PHE A 319 -5.78 -3.41 -15.31
C PHE A 319 -5.17 -4.76 -15.69
N ILE A 320 -5.09 -5.01 -17.01
CA ILE A 320 -4.38 -6.12 -17.64
C ILE A 320 -3.58 -5.48 -18.78
N ILE A 321 -2.26 -5.56 -18.70
CA ILE A 321 -1.34 -4.98 -19.67
C ILE A 321 -0.46 -6.11 -20.16
N ASP A 322 -0.60 -6.51 -21.43
CA ASP A 322 0.05 -7.70 -21.98
C ASP A 322 1.31 -7.38 -22.80
N SER A 323 1.80 -6.13 -22.73
CA SER A 323 2.92 -5.66 -23.55
C SER A 323 3.82 -4.71 -22.76
N LEU A 324 4.18 -5.12 -21.53
CA LEU A 324 5.22 -4.41 -20.78
C LEU A 324 6.56 -4.50 -21.52
N PRO A 325 7.33 -3.40 -21.57
CA PRO A 325 8.67 -3.43 -22.13
C PRO A 325 9.56 -4.42 -21.39
N ASN A 326 10.34 -5.20 -22.13
CA ASN A 326 11.22 -6.24 -21.59
C ASN A 326 12.33 -5.73 -20.67
N TYR A 327 12.59 -4.42 -20.66
CA TYR A 327 13.59 -3.77 -19.81
C TYR A 327 13.02 -3.35 -18.45
N PHE A 328 11.72 -3.48 -18.22
CA PHE A 328 11.15 -3.35 -16.89
C PHE A 328 11.62 -4.54 -16.04
N ASP A 329 12.03 -4.25 -14.82
CA ASP A 329 12.42 -5.27 -13.84
C ASP A 329 11.23 -5.58 -12.94
N HIS A 330 10.86 -4.63 -12.08
CA HIS A 330 9.70 -4.75 -11.19
C HIS A 330 9.13 -3.39 -10.79
N PRO A 331 7.84 -3.31 -10.41
CA PRO A 331 7.24 -2.07 -9.93
C PRO A 331 7.77 -1.75 -8.53
N ILE A 332 8.10 -0.49 -8.25
CA ILE A 332 8.74 -0.06 -7.00
C ILE A 332 7.88 0.90 -6.15
N GLY A 333 6.78 1.40 -6.73
CA GLY A 333 5.83 2.23 -6.03
C GLY A 333 4.69 2.65 -6.95
N ALA A 334 3.61 3.16 -6.37
CA ALA A 334 2.55 3.82 -7.10
C ALA A 334 2.74 5.33 -6.99
N GLY A 335 2.52 6.04 -8.09
CA GLY A 335 2.38 7.48 -8.11
C GLY A 335 0.96 7.91 -7.78
N SER A 336 0.80 9.22 -7.64
CA SER A 336 -0.42 9.93 -7.25
C SER A 336 -1.39 10.13 -8.41
N LYS A 337 -0.87 10.09 -9.65
CA LYS A 337 -1.58 10.43 -10.89
C LYS A 337 -2.05 9.16 -11.61
N GLY A 338 -2.26 8.07 -10.85
CA GLY A 338 -2.64 6.77 -11.40
C GLY A 338 -1.54 6.10 -12.22
N ASP A 339 -0.29 6.37 -11.86
CA ASP A 339 0.92 5.85 -12.49
C ASP A 339 1.63 4.85 -11.58
N ILE A 340 2.48 4.01 -12.17
CA ILE A 340 3.32 3.05 -11.46
C ILE A 340 4.77 3.34 -11.79
N PHE A 341 5.60 3.42 -10.76
CA PHE A 341 7.04 3.53 -10.93
C PHE A 341 7.65 2.14 -11.10
N PHE A 342 8.54 2.00 -12.07
CA PHE A 342 9.31 0.79 -12.31
C PHE A 342 10.80 1.06 -12.16
N LYS A 343 11.49 0.08 -11.57
CA LYS A 343 12.92 -0.06 -11.78
C LYS A 343 13.13 -0.77 -13.11
N THR A 344 14.11 -0.30 -13.88
CA THR A 344 14.52 -0.95 -15.13
C THR A 344 15.76 -1.81 -14.92
N LYS A 345 16.00 -2.73 -15.86
CA LYS A 345 17.24 -3.54 -15.92
C LYS A 345 18.50 -2.70 -16.10
N TYR A 346 18.37 -1.42 -16.44
CA TYR A 346 19.45 -0.45 -16.56
C TYR A 346 19.63 0.39 -15.30
N ASN A 347 18.99 0.02 -14.18
CA ASN A 347 19.02 0.76 -12.92
C ASN A 347 18.50 2.21 -13.03
N GLU A 348 17.69 2.49 -14.06
CA GLU A 348 16.94 3.75 -14.21
C GLU A 348 15.53 3.58 -13.61
N MET A 349 14.95 4.70 -13.17
CA MET A 349 13.54 4.77 -12.79
C MET A 349 12.68 5.29 -13.94
N VAL A 350 11.53 4.65 -14.16
CA VAL A 350 10.55 5.09 -15.14
C VAL A 350 9.17 5.17 -14.53
N GLN A 351 8.38 6.12 -15.01
CA GLN A 351 6.97 6.28 -14.68
C GLN A 351 6.13 5.69 -15.81
N PHE A 352 5.16 4.85 -15.45
CA PHE A 352 4.24 4.20 -16.37
C PHE A 352 2.80 4.64 -16.06
N ASP A 353 2.21 5.41 -16.97
CA ASP A 353 0.82 5.89 -16.83
C ASP A 353 -0.17 4.76 -17.14
N LEU A 354 -1.04 4.39 -16.19
CA LEU A 354 -1.98 3.28 -16.37
C LEU A 354 -3.12 3.58 -17.37
N ASN A 355 -3.41 4.86 -17.61
CA ASN A 355 -4.43 5.29 -18.57
C ASN A 355 -3.89 5.33 -19.99
N THR A 356 -2.79 6.05 -20.19
CA THR A 356 -2.24 6.30 -21.52
C THR A 356 -1.23 5.24 -21.95
N GLN A 357 -0.74 4.42 -21.02
CA GLN A 357 0.35 3.46 -21.20
C GLN A 357 1.63 4.10 -21.71
N LYS A 358 1.76 5.42 -21.54
CA LYS A 358 2.98 6.15 -21.85
C LYS A 358 4.03 5.89 -20.79
N ILE A 359 5.27 5.89 -21.23
CA ILE A 359 6.45 5.70 -20.39
C ILE A 359 7.20 7.01 -20.39
N GLU A 360 7.47 7.51 -19.20
CA GLU A 360 8.31 8.68 -18.98
C GLU A 360 9.55 8.28 -18.18
N LYS A 361 10.72 8.72 -18.66
CA LYS A 361 11.98 8.52 -17.94
C LYS A 361 12.13 9.60 -16.88
N LEU A 362 12.44 9.18 -15.66
CA LEU A 362 12.70 10.09 -14.55
C LEU A 362 14.18 10.42 -14.45
N ALA A 363 14.52 11.48 -13.71
CA ALA A 363 15.90 11.94 -13.59
C ALA A 363 16.81 11.00 -12.76
N ILE A 364 16.22 10.04 -12.05
CA ILE A 364 16.91 9.14 -11.13
C ILE A 364 17.60 8.00 -11.90
N LYS A 365 18.91 7.87 -11.70
CA LYS A 365 19.78 6.87 -12.32
C LYS A 365 20.59 6.13 -11.26
N ASP A 366 21.23 5.03 -11.67
CA ASP A 366 22.18 4.26 -10.88
C ASP A 366 21.57 3.64 -9.60
N ILE A 367 20.32 3.18 -9.68
CA ILE A 367 19.64 2.43 -8.61
C ILE A 367 20.23 1.02 -8.53
N LEU A 368 21.38 0.86 -7.88
CA LEU A 368 22.12 -0.40 -7.88
C LEU A 368 21.44 -1.49 -7.05
N TYR A 369 20.87 -1.16 -5.88
CA TYR A 369 20.33 -2.14 -4.91
C TYR A 369 18.86 -1.88 -4.59
N THR A 370 18.31 -2.64 -3.62
CA THR A 370 16.92 -2.53 -3.11
C THR A 370 16.55 -1.06 -2.88
N PHE A 371 15.31 -0.70 -3.17
CA PHE A 371 14.86 0.69 -3.15
C PHE A 371 13.46 0.74 -2.55
N GLN A 372 13.27 1.62 -1.57
CA GLN A 372 11.94 1.95 -1.06
C GLN A 372 11.59 3.37 -1.52
N ILE A 373 10.46 3.50 -2.21
CA ILE A 373 9.87 4.80 -2.54
C ILE A 373 8.67 5.00 -1.65
N LEU A 374 8.60 6.17 -1.05
CA LEU A 374 7.43 6.63 -0.35
C LEU A 374 7.03 7.97 -0.95
N LEU A 375 5.80 8.07 -1.45
CA LEU A 375 5.24 9.37 -1.75
C LEU A 375 5.14 10.17 -0.45
N TYR A 376 5.64 11.40 -0.48
CA TYR A 376 5.74 12.25 0.68
C TYR A 376 5.25 13.64 0.30
N LYS A 377 4.31 14.18 1.07
CA LYS A 377 3.95 15.59 1.01
C LYS A 377 4.71 16.32 2.09
N LYS A 378 5.59 17.24 1.68
CA LYS A 378 6.15 18.22 2.60
C LYS A 378 5.01 19.15 3.03
N ILE A 379 4.60 19.12 4.30
CA ILE A 379 3.79 20.19 4.84
C ILE A 379 4.75 21.37 4.98
N LEU A 380 4.50 22.42 4.21
CA LEU A 380 5.23 23.68 4.34
C LEU A 380 5.03 24.21 5.77
N LEU A 381 5.92 23.85 6.69
CA LEU A 381 6.21 24.71 7.83
C LEU A 381 7.23 25.74 7.34
N LEU A 382 6.76 26.98 7.31
CA LEU A 382 7.49 28.20 7.04
C LEU A 382 8.89 28.13 7.67
N ILE A 383 9.93 28.23 6.84
CA ILE A 383 11.22 28.76 7.28
C ILE A 383 11.09 30.28 7.33
#